data_AF-A0A951ECK3-F1
#
_entry.id   AF-A0A951ECK3-F1
#
_cell.length_a   1.000
_cell.length_b   1.000
_cell.length_c   1.000
_cell.angle_alpha   90.00
_cell.angle_beta   90.00
_cell.angle_gamma   90.00
#
_symmetry.space_group_name_H-M   'P 1'
#
loop_
_entity.id
_entity.type
_entity.pdbx_description
1 polymer ?
#
loop_
_entity_poly.entity_id
_entity_poly.type
_entity_poly.pdbx_seq_one_letter_code
_entity_poly.pdbx_strand_id
1 'polypeptide(L)'
;MKAHKFFAWVVLCLTTAWLVACRGFGTSGTLTNPPPTPTSVTLSATPSTVKAGQQVTLTATGTNATQIVITNNVDNTTQQLPGAGGTVTVTPMKTVTYTATA
;
A
#
# COMPACT_ATOMS: atom_id res chain seq x y z
N MET A 1 -14.13 1.64 -21.06
CA MET A 1 -14.99 2.76 -20.63
C MET A 1 -14.17 3.63 -19.68
N LYS A 2 -13.43 4.59 -20.23
CA LYS A 2 -12.43 5.42 -19.54
C LYS A 2 -13.00 6.85 -19.55
N ALA A 3 -13.46 7.31 -18.40
CA ALA A 3 -14.17 8.58 -18.25
C ALA A 3 -13.22 9.78 -18.41
N HIS A 4 -13.22 10.37 -19.60
CA HIS A 4 -12.71 11.70 -19.90
C HIS A 4 -13.82 12.74 -19.74
N LYS A 5 -14.11 13.28 -18.55
CA LYS A 5 -14.96 14.49 -18.42
C LYS A 5 -14.70 15.24 -17.11
N PHE A 6 -13.64 16.05 -17.03
CA PHE A 6 -13.56 17.18 -16.08
C PHE A 6 -12.69 18.34 -16.60
N PHE A 7 -12.47 18.41 -17.92
CA PHE A 7 -11.57 19.36 -18.60
C PHE A 7 -12.24 20.70 -19.00
N ALA A 8 -13.41 21.09 -18.51
CA ALA A 8 -14.16 22.14 -19.21
C ALA A 8 -14.97 23.13 -18.36
N TRP A 9 -14.68 23.35 -17.07
CA TRP A 9 -15.57 24.17 -16.23
C TRP A 9 -14.96 25.18 -15.26
N VAL A 10 -13.73 25.67 -15.50
CA VAL A 10 -13.23 26.89 -14.81
C VAL A 10 -12.44 27.77 -15.77
N VAL A 11 -13.00 27.99 -16.96
CA VAL A 11 -12.66 29.12 -17.84
C VAL A 11 -13.80 30.13 -17.70
N LEU A 12 -13.91 30.79 -16.54
CA LEU A 12 -14.60 32.08 -16.40
C LEU A 12 -14.38 32.68 -15.01
N CYS A 13 -13.20 33.24 -14.75
CA CYS A 13 -13.06 34.30 -13.76
C CYS A 13 -12.11 35.36 -14.32
N LEU A 14 -12.60 35.95 -15.41
CA LEU A 14 -12.05 37.17 -15.99
C LEU A 14 -12.20 38.30 -14.96
N THR A 15 -11.15 39.12 -14.87
CA THR A 15 -11.14 40.46 -14.27
C THR A 15 -11.19 40.52 -12.73
N THR A 16 -10.07 40.92 -12.12
CA THR A 16 -9.96 42.24 -11.46
C THR A 16 -8.51 42.48 -11.07
N ALA A 17 -7.86 43.38 -11.81
CA ALA A 17 -6.61 44.00 -11.47
C ALA A 17 -6.72 44.71 -10.12
N TRP A 18 -5.84 44.44 -9.15
CA TRP A 18 -5.39 45.45 -8.19
C TRP A 18 -3.94 45.13 -7.79
N LEU A 19 -3.09 46.15 -7.92
CA LEU A 19 -1.74 46.22 -7.39
C LEU A 19 -1.74 45.99 -5.87
N VAL A 20 -0.52 45.91 -5.32
CA VAL A 20 -0.18 46.20 -3.91
C VAL A 20 -0.11 44.96 -3.02
N ALA A 21 1.07 44.36 -2.89
CA ALA A 21 2.12 44.81 -1.96
C ALA A 21 3.14 43.69 -1.72
N CYS A 22 4.44 44.04 -1.71
CA CYS A 22 5.39 43.33 -0.86
C CYS A 22 4.87 43.40 0.59
N ARG A 23 4.33 42.29 1.11
CA ARG A 23 4.03 42.13 2.54
C ARG A 23 4.79 40.92 3.04
N GLY A 24 5.73 41.19 3.95
CA GLY A 24 6.25 40.32 5.03
C GLY A 24 6.71 38.92 4.61
N PHE A 25 8.00 38.55 4.72
CA PHE A 25 8.74 38.35 5.97
C PHE A 25 7.94 37.60 7.05
N GLY A 26 8.41 36.38 7.36
CA GLY A 26 7.87 35.48 8.39
C GLY A 26 6.78 34.58 7.82
N THR A 27 6.98 33.29 7.63
CA THR A 27 7.43 32.35 8.64
C THR A 27 8.30 31.25 8.02
N SER A 28 9.46 30.96 8.61
CA SER A 28 10.03 29.61 8.51
C SER A 28 9.05 28.67 9.20
N GLY A 29 8.03 28.23 8.45
CA GLY A 29 7.33 27.02 8.78
C GLY A 29 8.38 25.93 8.70
N THR A 30 8.85 25.46 9.85
CA THR A 30 9.43 24.13 9.90
C THR A 30 8.35 23.22 9.35
N LEU A 31 8.53 22.78 8.10
CA LEU A 31 7.77 21.66 7.55
C LEU A 31 8.15 20.45 8.40
N THR A 32 7.56 20.33 9.59
CA THR A 32 7.58 19.10 10.36
C THR A 32 6.71 18.15 9.56
N ASN A 33 7.32 17.48 8.59
CA ASN A 33 6.72 16.35 7.93
C ASN A 33 6.14 15.46 9.04
N PRO A 34 4.83 15.17 9.05
CA PRO A 34 4.28 14.28 10.06
C PRO A 34 5.11 12.99 10.05
N PRO A 35 5.40 12.39 11.23
CA PRO A 35 6.15 11.15 11.27
C PRO A 35 5.53 10.15 10.29
N PRO A 36 6.33 9.42 9.49
CA PRO A 36 5.78 8.41 8.60
C PRO A 36 4.91 7.47 9.43
N THR A 37 3.65 7.32 9.03
CA THR A 37 2.73 6.38 9.66
C THR A 37 3.38 4.99 9.61
N PRO A 38 3.51 4.28 10.74
CA PRO A 38 4.17 2.99 10.76
C PRO A 38 3.41 2.02 9.86
N THR A 39 4.13 1.43 8.91
CA THR A 39 3.64 0.33 8.08
C THR A 39 3.81 -0.96 8.85
N SER A 40 2.74 -1.70 9.06
CA SER A 40 2.77 -3.00 9.74
C SER A 40 2.22 -4.06 8.82
N VAL A 41 2.86 -5.23 8.80
CA VAL A 41 2.37 -6.42 8.11
C VAL A 41 2.36 -7.56 9.10
N THR A 42 1.23 -8.25 9.16
CA THR A 42 1.14 -9.52 9.87
C THR A 42 0.86 -10.63 8.88
N LEU A 43 1.56 -11.75 9.04
CA LEU A 43 1.35 -12.96 8.25
C LEU A 43 1.07 -14.10 9.22
N SER A 44 -0.07 -14.76 9.03
CA SER A 44 -0.46 -15.94 9.80
C SER A 44 -0.68 -17.12 8.86
N ALA A 45 -0.17 -18.28 9.25
CA ALA A 45 -0.31 -19.52 8.51
C ALA A 45 -1.11 -20.53 9.34
N THR A 46 -2.23 -20.99 8.80
CA THR A 46 -3.05 -22.04 9.43
C THR A 46 -3.32 -23.15 8.42
N PRO A 47 -2.86 -24.39 8.66
CA PRO A 47 -2.08 -24.87 9.81
C PRO A 47 -0.58 -24.46 9.75
N SER A 48 0.07 -24.30 10.92
CA SER A 48 1.50 -23.95 11.01
C SER A 48 2.44 -25.10 10.63
N THR A 49 1.97 -26.35 10.77
CA THR A 49 2.71 -27.56 10.40
C THR A 49 1.81 -28.43 9.56
N VAL A 50 2.21 -28.69 8.31
CA VAL A 50 1.46 -29.53 7.39
C VAL A 50 2.36 -30.57 6.72
N LYS A 51 1.80 -31.72 6.37
CA LYS A 51 2.49 -32.71 5.54
C LYS A 51 2.54 -32.23 4.09
N ALA A 52 3.52 -32.72 3.33
CA ALA A 52 3.63 -32.45 1.91
C ALA A 52 2.29 -32.71 1.19
N GLY A 53 1.82 -31.73 0.42
CA GLY A 53 0.56 -31.82 -0.32
C GLY A 53 -0.70 -31.44 0.46
N GLN A 54 -0.57 -31.00 1.72
CA GLN A 54 -1.69 -30.46 2.48
C GLN A 54 -1.88 -28.97 2.23
N GLN A 55 -3.14 -28.54 2.32
CA GLN A 55 -3.53 -27.16 2.11
C GLN A 55 -3.25 -26.29 3.34
N VAL A 56 -2.64 -25.13 3.12
CA VAL A 56 -2.37 -24.09 4.14
C VAL A 56 -3.05 -22.81 3.70
N THR A 57 -3.73 -22.15 4.63
CA THR A 57 -4.26 -20.81 4.44
C THR A 57 -3.30 -19.80 5.07
N LEU A 58 -2.69 -18.98 4.21
CA LEU A 58 -1.89 -17.83 4.57
C LEU A 58 -2.79 -16.61 4.61
N THR A 59 -2.85 -15.93 5.75
CA THR A 59 -3.58 -14.68 5.91
C THR A 59 -2.56 -13.58 6.13
N ALA A 60 -2.49 -12.63 5.20
CA ALA A 60 -1.68 -11.43 5.35
C ALA A 60 -2.59 -10.25 5.64
N THR A 61 -2.24 -9.41 6.61
CA THR A 61 -2.92 -8.13 6.83
C THR A 61 -1.90 -7.01 6.93
N GLY A 62 -2.20 -5.90 6.27
CA GLY A 62 -1.32 -4.74 6.17
C GLY A 62 -2.01 -3.50 6.71
N THR A 63 -1.29 -2.72 7.50
CA THR A 63 -1.72 -1.42 8.00
C THR A 63 -0.84 -0.35 7.39
N ASN A 64 -1.44 0.65 6.76
CA ASN A 64 -0.75 1.70 6.00
C ASN A 64 0.12 1.17 4.82
N ALA A 65 -0.10 -0.06 4.38
CA ALA A 65 0.55 -0.64 3.21
C ALA A 65 -0.25 -0.32 1.93
N THR A 66 0.43 -0.11 0.81
CA THR A 66 -0.20 0.03 -0.52
C THR A 66 -0.37 -1.32 -1.20
N GLN A 67 0.55 -2.25 -0.93
CA GLN A 67 0.58 -3.60 -1.48
C GLN A 67 1.24 -4.54 -0.47
N ILE A 68 0.89 -5.82 -0.47
CA ILE A 68 1.63 -6.84 0.27
C ILE A 68 2.13 -7.88 -0.72
N VAL A 69 3.41 -8.23 -0.64
CA VAL A 69 4.01 -9.29 -1.45
C VAL A 69 4.43 -10.43 -0.53
N ILE A 70 3.83 -11.59 -0.73
CA ILE A 70 4.22 -12.84 -0.07
C ILE A 70 5.18 -13.58 -1.01
N THR A 71 6.38 -13.87 -0.54
CA THR A 71 7.39 -14.65 -1.28
C THR A 71 7.61 -15.99 -0.61
N ASN A 72 7.58 -17.05 -1.42
CA ASN A 72 7.93 -18.41 -1.03
C ASN A 72 9.43 -18.64 -1.25
N ASN A 73 10.15 -19.09 -0.22
CA ASN A 73 11.60 -19.29 -0.28
C ASN A 73 12.05 -20.52 -1.11
N VAL A 74 11.15 -21.45 -1.44
CA VAL A 74 11.47 -22.69 -2.17
C VAL A 74 11.35 -22.47 -3.68
N ASP A 75 10.18 -21.99 -4.13
CA ASP A 75 9.89 -21.84 -5.56
C ASP A 75 10.08 -20.41 -6.06
N ASN A 76 10.44 -19.47 -5.16
CA ASN A 76 10.47 -18.02 -5.43
C ASN A 76 9.14 -17.50 -6.00
N THR A 77 8.05 -18.22 -5.73
CA THR A 77 6.71 -17.81 -6.14
C THR A 77 6.30 -16.62 -5.29
N THR A 78 5.78 -15.59 -5.97
CA THR A 78 5.32 -14.37 -5.34
C THR A 78 3.81 -14.25 -5.49
N GLN A 79 3.13 -13.88 -4.42
CA GLN A 79 1.72 -13.57 -4.42
C GLN A 79 1.51 -12.15 -3.93
N GLN A 80 0.88 -11.36 -4.79
CA GLN A 80 0.58 -9.97 -4.51
C GLN A 80 -0.83 -9.88 -3.95
N LEU A 81 -0.95 -9.22 -2.81
CA LEU A 81 -2.20 -8.90 -2.15
C LEU A 81 -2.34 -7.38 -2.09
N PRO A 82 -3.58 -6.88 -2.04
CA PRO A 82 -3.81 -5.46 -1.81
C PRO A 82 -3.23 -5.04 -0.45
N GLY A 83 -2.89 -3.77 -0.31
CA GLY A 83 -2.25 -3.23 0.91
C GLY A 83 -3.04 -3.43 2.21
N ALA A 84 -4.37 -3.57 2.12
CA ALA A 84 -5.20 -3.96 3.27
C ALA A 84 -4.97 -5.40 3.74
N GLY A 85 -4.42 -6.26 2.86
CA GLY A 85 -4.23 -7.68 3.08
C GLY A 85 -5.20 -8.58 2.32
N GLY A 86 -5.15 -9.87 2.64
CA GLY A 86 -6.04 -10.90 2.11
C GLY A 86 -5.59 -12.31 2.47
N THR A 87 -6.33 -13.30 1.98
CA THR A 87 -6.07 -14.71 2.23
C THR A 87 -5.61 -15.41 0.97
N VAL A 88 -4.65 -16.31 1.15
CA VAL A 88 -4.07 -17.10 0.08
C VAL A 88 -4.02 -18.55 0.51
N THR A 89 -4.53 -19.42 -0.34
CA THR A 89 -4.45 -20.86 -0.12
C THR A 89 -3.28 -21.43 -0.93
N VAL A 90 -2.37 -22.11 -0.25
CA VAL A 90 -1.18 -22.73 -0.86
C VAL A 90 -1.12 -24.21 -0.51
N THR A 91 -0.40 -24.99 -1.32
CA THR A 91 -0.25 -26.44 -1.12
C THR A 91 1.23 -26.81 -1.21
N PRO A 92 2.02 -26.60 -0.14
CA PRO A 92 3.45 -26.86 -0.17
C PRO A 92 3.77 -28.37 -0.21
N MET A 93 4.71 -28.77 -1.07
CA MET A 93 5.23 -30.16 -1.11
C MET A 93 6.45 -30.38 -0.20
N LYS A 94 7.07 -29.32 0.33
CA LYS A 94 8.18 -29.35 1.28
C LYS A 94 8.01 -28.25 2.34
N THR A 95 8.84 -28.24 3.37
CA THR A 95 8.90 -27.13 4.35
C THR A 95 9.25 -25.84 3.61
N VAL A 96 8.34 -24.86 3.66
CA VAL A 96 8.47 -23.57 2.99
C VAL A 96 8.40 -22.47 4.03
N THR A 97 9.31 -21.50 3.92
CA THR A 97 9.23 -20.22 4.64
C THR A 97 8.55 -19.20 3.74
N TYR A 98 7.51 -18.53 4.25
CA TYR A 98 6.83 -17.44 3.58
C TYR A 98 7.21 -16.11 4.23
N THR A 99 7.63 -15.15 3.40
CA THR A 99 8.00 -13.79 3.84
C THR A 99 6.99 -12.81 3.25
N ALA A 100 6.36 -11.99 4.10
CA ALA A 100 5.45 -10.94 3.65
C ALA A 100 6.09 -9.56 3.82
N THR A 101 6.05 -8.75 2.75
CA THR A 101 6.59 -7.38 2.70
C THR A 101 5.48 -6.42 2.27
N ALA A 102 5.37 -5.25 2.92
CA ALA A 102 4.47 -4.15 2.54
C ALA A 102 5.19 -3.02 1.81
#